data_AF-A0A0A9B316-F1
#
_entry.id   AF-A0A0A9B316-F1
#
_cell.length_a   1.000
_cell.length_b   1.000
_cell.length_c   1.000
_cell.angle_alpha   90.00
_cell.angle_beta   90.00
_cell.angle_gamma   90.00
#
_symmetry.space_group_name_H-M   'P 1'
#
loop_
_entity.id
_entity.type
_entity.pdbx_description
1 polymer ?
#
loop_
_entity_poly.entity_id
_entity_poly.type
_entity_poly.pdbx_seq_one_letter_code
_entity_poly.pdbx_strand_id
1 'polypeptide(L)'
;MCKHKSNEKNGLKLKDTERKSLVPRLVYLSTHGCASFLIEREPNGSCSGVTAVGEMKILLEKYARSIGYSIDDALSIMSSGKKAVKDFAPDIVSWMSFAVFINAWNLCSSEAVIPGADQCSPNSWQIVDNLVKICIEEQLTDANRMLSSPGNNIPLLARMVTEPVSWHLLVIQSCMRAMAPQGKKKKKDGPTERPNIPQLQSIQSSVHCMADTFRGVQTWLSDQMKPEEQALDILLSHLQGTSAEGPGQISRILDDSSAMANSEIGGRIAQSLESWSSASAVRRIVGAENQTIAELKKICDSKLKLLISELASVSAMMH
;
A
#
# COMPACT_ATOMS: atom_id res chain seq x y z
N MET A 1 38.21 13.31 -1.23
CA MET A 1 37.24 12.86 -0.20
C MET A 1 35.97 12.36 -0.88
N CYS A 2 35.77 11.05 -1.02
CA CYS A 2 34.56 10.48 -1.62
C CYS A 2 34.25 9.10 -1.00
N LYS A 3 34.16 9.03 0.34
CA LYS A 3 33.89 7.79 1.09
C LYS A 3 32.60 7.82 1.93
N HIS A 4 31.90 8.96 2.03
CA HIS A 4 30.71 9.08 2.88
C HIS A 4 29.38 8.68 2.18
N LYS A 5 29.22 8.92 0.86
CA LYS A 5 27.96 8.60 0.15
C LYS A 5 27.68 7.10 -0.05
N SER A 6 28.70 6.24 -0.02
CA SER A 6 28.51 4.79 -0.23
C SER A 6 28.01 4.06 1.02
N ASN A 7 28.38 4.53 2.21
CA ASN A 7 28.03 3.87 3.48
C ASN A 7 26.57 4.11 3.87
N GLU A 8 26.04 5.32 3.68
CA GLU A 8 24.62 5.64 3.96
C GLU A 8 23.67 4.86 3.04
N LYS A 9 24.00 4.77 1.74
CA LYS A 9 23.21 4.03 0.75
C LYS A 9 23.19 2.52 1.03
N ASN A 10 24.28 1.97 1.58
CA ASN A 10 24.35 0.57 2.01
C ASN A 10 23.56 0.34 3.30
N GLY A 11 23.61 1.26 4.27
CA GLY A 11 22.79 1.20 5.48
C GLY A 11 21.28 1.24 5.18
N LEU A 12 20.85 2.10 4.25
CA LEU A 12 19.44 2.20 3.85
C LEU A 12 18.93 0.93 3.15
N LYS A 13 19.75 0.33 2.27
CA LYS A 13 19.42 -0.94 1.61
C LYS A 13 19.35 -2.12 2.59
N LEU A 14 20.21 -2.13 3.60
CA LEU A 14 20.23 -3.19 4.61
C LEU A 14 18.99 -3.12 5.50
N LYS A 15 18.57 -1.90 5.89
CA LYS A 15 17.30 -1.67 6.61
C LYS A 15 16.07 -2.07 5.80
N ASP A 16 16.03 -1.77 4.49
CA ASP A 16 14.93 -2.19 3.62
C ASP A 16 14.85 -3.72 3.47
N THR A 17 16.01 -4.39 3.38
CA THR A 17 16.09 -5.85 3.29
C THR A 17 15.64 -6.52 4.59
N GLU A 18 16.12 -6.01 5.73
CA GLU A 18 15.71 -6.48 7.06
C GLU A 18 14.19 -6.34 7.20
N ARG A 19 13.63 -5.16 6.92
CA ARG A 19 12.19 -4.93 6.96
C ARG A 19 11.40 -5.92 6.10
N LYS A 20 11.79 -6.08 4.84
CA LYS A 20 11.13 -7.01 3.90
C LYS A 20 11.18 -8.46 4.39
N SER A 21 12.22 -8.85 5.12
CA SER A 21 12.32 -10.19 5.72
C SER A 21 11.33 -10.42 6.87
N LEU A 22 10.90 -9.36 7.56
CA LEU A 22 9.94 -9.46 8.68
C LEU A 22 8.49 -9.62 8.19
N VAL A 23 8.16 -9.04 7.04
CA VAL A 23 6.78 -8.94 6.53
C VAL A 23 6.07 -10.29 6.45
N PRO A 24 6.63 -11.37 5.87
CA PRO A 24 5.91 -12.65 5.76
C PRO A 24 5.48 -13.21 7.12
N ARG A 25 6.34 -13.11 8.13
CA ARG A 25 6.03 -13.61 9.48
C ARG A 25 5.03 -12.70 10.19
N LEU A 26 5.15 -11.38 10.03
CA LEU A 26 4.17 -10.43 10.55
C LEU A 26 2.78 -10.63 9.93
N VAL A 27 2.68 -10.87 8.62
CA VAL A 27 1.41 -11.20 7.94
C VAL A 27 0.82 -12.50 8.47
N TYR A 28 1.65 -13.53 8.63
CA TYR A 28 1.21 -14.81 9.22
C TYR A 28 0.66 -14.63 10.64
N LEU A 29 1.40 -13.95 11.52
CA LEU A 29 0.97 -13.71 12.90
C LEU A 29 -0.28 -12.82 12.97
N SER A 30 -0.37 -11.80 12.11
CA SER A 30 -1.51 -10.89 12.06
C SER A 30 -2.78 -11.59 11.63
N THR A 31 -2.69 -12.53 10.69
CA THR A 31 -3.86 -13.30 10.22
C THR A 31 -4.20 -14.42 11.20
N HIS A 32 -3.23 -15.22 11.63
CA HIS A 32 -3.48 -16.36 12.50
C HIS A 32 -3.83 -15.95 13.94
N GLY A 33 -3.19 -14.91 14.47
CA GLY A 33 -3.44 -14.40 15.81
C GLY A 33 -4.87 -13.88 15.98
N CYS A 34 -5.36 -13.09 15.02
CA CYS A 34 -6.74 -12.57 15.07
C CYS A 34 -7.78 -13.70 15.14
N ALA A 35 -7.54 -14.83 14.48
CA ALA A 35 -8.45 -15.97 14.50
C ALA A 35 -8.44 -16.72 15.84
N SER A 36 -7.26 -16.91 16.43
CA SER A 36 -7.11 -17.57 17.72
C SER A 36 -7.71 -16.75 18.87
N PHE A 37 -7.46 -15.44 18.94
CA PHE A 37 -7.93 -14.61 20.06
C PHE A 37 -9.43 -14.29 20.05
N LEU A 38 -10.06 -14.26 18.87
CA LEU A 38 -11.51 -14.09 18.76
C LEU A 38 -12.27 -15.37 19.18
N ILE A 39 -11.62 -16.53 19.13
CA ILE A 39 -12.19 -17.84 19.47
C ILE A 39 -11.78 -18.29 20.90
N GLU A 40 -10.56 -18.00 21.36
CA GLU A 40 -10.00 -18.40 22.66
C GLU A 40 -10.43 -17.50 23.84
N ARG A 41 -11.67 -17.01 23.84
CA ARG A 41 -12.29 -16.46 25.08
C ARG A 41 -12.88 -17.57 25.96
N GLU A 42 -12.55 -18.84 25.71
CA GLU A 42 -12.81 -19.97 26.61
C GLU A 42 -11.88 -19.92 27.83
N PRO A 43 -12.36 -20.13 29.08
CA PRO A 43 -11.55 -19.93 30.29
C PRO A 43 -10.41 -20.94 30.49
N ASN A 44 -10.35 -22.00 29.68
CA ASN A 44 -9.48 -23.16 29.90
C ASN A 44 -8.92 -23.69 28.57
N GLY A 45 -7.99 -22.96 27.95
CA GLY A 45 -7.29 -23.38 26.73
C GLY A 45 -5.79 -23.06 26.82
N SER A 46 -4.95 -24.02 26.45
CA SER A 46 -3.49 -23.96 26.59
C SER A 46 -2.84 -22.74 25.91
N CYS A 47 -1.92 -22.11 26.65
CA CYS A 47 -1.12 -20.92 26.37
C CYS A 47 -0.27 -20.96 25.07
N SER A 48 -0.91 -20.96 23.90
CA SER A 48 -0.25 -20.81 22.59
C SER A 48 -0.23 -19.34 22.12
N GLY A 49 -1.29 -18.58 22.45
CA GLY A 49 -1.42 -17.16 22.09
C GLY A 49 -0.35 -16.24 22.71
N VAL A 50 0.08 -16.50 23.94
CA VAL A 50 1.09 -15.66 24.64
C VAL A 50 2.44 -15.67 23.91
N THR A 51 2.85 -16.82 23.36
CA THR A 51 4.09 -16.92 22.58
C THR A 51 4.00 -16.20 21.23
N ALA A 52 2.84 -16.24 20.56
CA ALA A 52 2.63 -15.56 19.29
C ALA A 52 2.57 -14.03 19.44
N VAL A 53 1.92 -13.53 20.50
CA VAL A 53 1.86 -12.09 20.83
C VAL A 53 3.25 -11.56 21.20
N GLY A 54 4.01 -12.33 22.00
CA GLY A 54 5.39 -11.99 22.34
C GLY A 54 6.31 -11.94 21.11
N GLU A 55 6.19 -12.92 20.21
CA GLU A 55 6.92 -12.93 18.94
C GLU A 55 6.57 -11.70 18.08
N MET A 56 5.28 -11.39 17.96
CA MET A 56 4.79 -10.25 17.18
C MET A 56 5.37 -8.92 17.69
N LYS A 57 5.41 -8.72 19.02
CA LYS A 57 6.05 -7.57 19.64
C LYS A 57 7.53 -7.44 19.24
N ILE A 58 8.30 -8.52 19.35
CA ILE A 58 9.73 -8.52 18.99
C ILE A 58 9.93 -8.15 17.51
N LEU A 59 9.09 -8.67 16.63
CA LEU A 59 9.15 -8.36 15.20
C LEU A 59 8.76 -6.92 14.91
N LEU A 60 7.76 -6.37 15.61
CA LEU A 60 7.35 -4.97 15.50
C LEU A 60 8.41 -4.01 16.01
N GLU A 61 9.11 -4.34 17.10
CA GLU A 61 10.26 -3.55 17.58
C GLU A 61 11.40 -3.53 16.55
N LYS A 62 11.68 -4.67 15.90
CA LYS A 62 12.64 -4.73 14.78
C LYS A 62 12.16 -3.90 13.59
N TYR A 63 10.87 -3.97 13.26
CA TYR A 63 10.27 -3.20 12.19
C TYR A 63 10.39 -1.69 12.47
N ALA A 64 10.04 -1.23 13.67
CA ALA A 64 10.17 0.17 14.08
C ALA A 64 11.63 0.66 13.93
N ARG A 65 12.61 -0.13 14.37
CA ARG A 65 14.04 0.20 14.19
C ARG A 65 14.43 0.30 12.71
N SER A 66 13.86 -0.55 11.85
CA SER A 66 14.12 -0.51 10.40
C SER A 66 13.61 0.78 9.73
N ILE A 67 12.51 1.36 10.22
CA ILE A 67 11.98 2.67 9.77
C ILE A 67 12.61 3.85 10.52
N GLY A 68 13.51 3.60 11.46
CA GLY A 68 14.32 4.63 12.14
C GLY A 68 13.78 5.12 13.48
N TYR A 69 12.83 4.41 14.09
CA TYR A 69 12.18 4.81 15.33
C TYR A 69 12.28 3.73 16.41
N SER A 70 12.16 4.13 17.68
CA SER A 70 11.78 3.19 18.73
C SER A 70 10.31 2.79 18.57
N ILE A 71 9.89 1.69 19.19
CA ILE A 71 8.47 1.29 19.13
C ILE A 71 7.58 2.34 19.80
N ASP A 72 8.02 2.94 20.91
CA ASP A 72 7.27 3.95 21.65
C ASP A 72 7.13 5.26 20.86
N ASP A 73 8.22 5.71 20.22
CA ASP A 73 8.17 6.89 19.35
C ASP A 73 7.24 6.65 18.15
N ALA A 74 7.32 5.47 17.53
CA ALA A 74 6.48 5.12 16.40
C ALA A 74 4.98 5.05 16.79
N LEU A 75 4.67 4.51 17.95
CA LEU A 75 3.32 4.49 18.52
C LEU A 75 2.81 5.91 18.82
N SER A 76 3.65 6.75 19.43
CA SER A 76 3.32 8.16 19.69
C SER A 76 3.02 8.93 18.40
N ILE A 77 3.82 8.69 17.35
CA ILE A 77 3.61 9.29 16.03
C ILE A 77 2.26 8.88 15.46
N MET A 78 1.94 7.58 15.48
CA MET A 78 0.68 7.06 14.95
C MET A 78 -0.56 7.54 15.72
N SER A 79 -0.48 7.62 17.06
CA SER A 79 -1.61 7.99 17.91
C SER A 79 -1.90 9.49 17.93
N SER A 80 -0.90 10.32 17.65
CA SER A 80 -1.02 11.77 17.76
C SER A 80 -2.02 12.39 16.77
N GLY A 81 -2.35 11.71 15.65
CA GLY A 81 -3.35 12.12 14.65
C GLY A 81 -3.13 13.51 14.00
N LYS A 82 -2.05 14.22 14.38
CA LYS A 82 -1.80 15.64 14.12
C LYS A 82 -0.68 15.88 13.11
N LYS A 83 -0.10 14.82 12.54
CA LYS A 83 1.05 14.89 11.64
C LYS A 83 0.64 14.87 10.17
N ALA A 84 1.29 15.70 9.36
CA ALA A 84 1.04 15.77 7.93
C ALA A 84 1.65 14.53 7.25
N VAL A 85 1.16 14.11 6.07
CA VAL A 85 1.76 13.00 5.30
C VAL A 85 3.26 13.21 5.05
N LYS A 86 3.70 14.46 5.02
CA LYS A 86 5.11 14.88 4.97
C LYS A 86 5.97 14.26 6.08
N ASP A 87 5.41 13.99 7.24
CA ASP A 87 6.10 13.34 8.35
C ASP A 87 6.34 11.83 8.10
N PHE A 88 5.56 11.23 7.19
CA PHE A 88 5.69 9.84 6.73
C PHE A 88 6.43 9.72 5.38
N ALA A 89 6.69 10.85 4.71
CA ALA A 89 7.20 10.93 3.34
C ALA A 89 8.51 10.17 3.04
N PRO A 90 9.45 9.96 4.00
CA PRO A 90 10.63 9.15 3.70
C PRO A 90 10.29 7.68 3.38
N ASP A 91 9.18 7.14 3.91
CA ASP A 91 8.77 5.75 3.67
C ASP A 91 7.29 5.45 4.05
N ILE A 92 6.36 6.11 3.35
CA ILE A 92 4.92 6.04 3.63
C ILE A 92 4.36 4.60 3.61
N VAL A 93 4.83 3.76 2.69
CA VAL A 93 4.41 2.36 2.54
C VAL A 93 4.78 1.55 3.79
N SER A 94 5.98 1.80 4.33
CA SER A 94 6.45 1.09 5.52
C SER A 94 5.71 1.53 6.77
N TRP A 95 5.37 2.81 6.87
CA TRP A 95 4.54 3.35 7.95
C TRP A 95 3.12 2.78 7.94
N MET A 96 2.47 2.74 6.78
CA MET A 96 1.16 2.12 6.64
C MET A 96 1.20 0.64 7.01
N SER A 97 2.23 -0.09 6.56
CA SER A 97 2.37 -1.52 6.86
C SER A 97 2.60 -1.74 8.35
N PHE A 98 3.44 -0.91 8.97
CA PHE A 98 3.65 -0.92 10.41
C PHE A 98 2.36 -0.69 11.18
N ALA A 99 1.57 0.31 10.78
CA ALA A 99 0.30 0.63 11.41
C ALA A 99 -0.69 -0.55 11.35
N VAL A 100 -0.78 -1.23 10.20
CA VAL A 100 -1.59 -2.43 10.04
C VAL A 100 -1.14 -3.54 10.99
N PHE A 101 0.16 -3.79 11.09
CA PHE A 101 0.69 -4.82 12.00
C PHE A 101 0.50 -4.44 13.47
N ILE A 102 0.61 -3.17 13.83
CA ILE A 102 0.29 -2.68 15.18
C ILE A 102 -1.20 -2.88 15.49
N ASN A 103 -2.10 -2.59 14.55
CA ASN A 103 -3.52 -2.88 14.72
C ASN A 103 -3.77 -4.37 14.96
N ALA A 104 -3.13 -5.24 14.16
CA ALA A 104 -3.23 -6.69 14.36
C ALA A 104 -2.66 -7.16 15.71
N TRP A 105 -1.57 -6.56 16.19
CA TRP A 105 -1.04 -6.86 17.52
C TRP A 105 -1.99 -6.41 18.64
N ASN A 106 -2.62 -5.25 18.51
CA ASN A 106 -3.67 -4.80 19.43
C ASN A 106 -4.84 -5.78 19.50
N LEU A 107 -5.25 -6.36 18.37
CA LEU A 107 -6.32 -7.35 18.33
C LEU A 107 -5.95 -8.66 19.01
N CYS A 108 -4.65 -8.99 19.05
CA CYS A 108 -4.14 -10.21 19.66
C CYS A 108 -3.74 -10.01 21.14
N SER A 109 -3.69 -8.78 21.64
CA SER A 109 -3.24 -8.47 22.99
C SER A 109 -4.42 -8.26 23.94
N SER A 110 -4.29 -8.73 25.19
CA SER A 110 -5.23 -8.38 26.26
C SER A 110 -5.01 -6.97 26.81
N GLU A 111 -3.84 -6.38 26.55
CA GLU A 111 -3.48 -5.00 26.90
C GLU A 111 -3.56 -4.11 25.66
N ALA A 112 -4.21 -2.94 25.80
CA ALA A 112 -4.22 -1.93 24.75
C ALA A 112 -2.78 -1.40 24.53
N VAL A 113 -2.21 -1.69 23.36
CA VAL A 113 -0.85 -1.27 22.99
C VAL A 113 -0.81 0.23 22.70
N ILE A 114 -1.92 0.78 22.21
CA ILE A 114 -2.07 2.22 22.00
C ILE A 114 -2.65 2.80 23.28
N PRO A 115 -1.91 3.65 24.02
CA PRO A 115 -2.43 4.28 25.23
C PRO A 115 -3.62 5.17 24.85
N GLY A 116 -4.82 4.80 25.31
CA GLY A 116 -5.98 5.66 25.21
C GLY A 116 -5.87 6.78 26.24
N ALA A 117 -5.58 8.00 25.78
CA ALA A 117 -5.94 9.19 26.52
C ALA A 117 -7.40 9.51 26.17
N ASP A 118 -8.29 9.32 27.14
CA ASP A 118 -9.75 9.58 27.10
C ASP A 118 -10.60 8.71 26.15
N GLN A 119 -11.88 8.57 26.47
CA GLN A 119 -12.91 7.88 25.66
C GLN A 119 -13.10 8.46 24.24
N CYS A 120 -12.41 9.56 23.93
CA CYS A 120 -12.49 10.28 22.67
C CYS A 120 -11.32 9.97 21.72
N SER A 121 -10.32 9.16 22.13
CA SER A 121 -9.20 8.78 21.25
C SER A 121 -9.64 7.77 20.18
N PRO A 122 -9.16 7.90 18.92
CA PRO A 122 -9.48 6.93 17.87
C PRO A 122 -8.95 5.54 18.23
N ASN A 123 -9.75 4.52 17.95
CA ASN A 123 -9.32 3.13 18.13
C ASN A 123 -8.27 2.73 17.06
N SER A 124 -7.62 1.58 17.24
CA SER A 124 -6.55 1.12 16.35
C SER A 124 -6.98 0.93 14.90
N TRP A 125 -8.26 0.58 14.64
CA TRP A 125 -8.82 0.52 13.30
C TRP A 125 -8.91 1.91 12.67
N GLN A 126 -9.50 2.87 13.39
CA GLN A 126 -9.64 4.25 12.93
C GLN A 126 -8.28 4.92 12.66
N ILE A 127 -7.24 4.60 13.44
CA ILE A 127 -5.88 5.09 13.19
C ILE A 127 -5.37 4.57 11.84
N VAL A 128 -5.51 3.27 11.56
CA VAL A 128 -5.10 2.68 10.27
C VAL A 128 -5.94 3.24 9.12
N ASP A 129 -7.25 3.30 9.29
CA ASP A 129 -8.19 3.79 8.27
C ASP A 129 -7.89 5.24 7.89
N ASN A 130 -7.71 6.12 8.89
CA ASN A 130 -7.34 7.51 8.67
C ASN A 130 -5.98 7.64 7.99
N LEU A 131 -4.98 6.87 8.43
CA LEU A 131 -3.65 6.88 7.81
C LEU A 131 -3.75 6.47 6.33
N VAL A 132 -4.43 5.36 6.04
CA VAL A 132 -4.60 4.87 4.67
C VAL A 132 -5.32 5.90 3.82
N LYS A 133 -6.44 6.43 4.30
CA LYS A 133 -7.25 7.43 3.61
C LYS A 133 -6.43 8.68 3.29
N ILE A 134 -5.84 9.31 4.31
CA ILE A 134 -5.05 10.55 4.15
C ILE A 134 -3.89 10.33 3.18
N CYS A 135 -3.15 9.23 3.34
CA CYS A 135 -2.00 8.94 2.48
C CYS A 135 -2.45 8.76 1.02
N ILE A 136 -3.53 8.02 0.77
CA ILE A 136 -4.04 7.79 -0.59
C ILE A 136 -4.57 9.10 -1.18
N GLU A 137 -5.42 9.84 -0.46
CA GLU A 137 -6.00 11.10 -0.92
C GLU A 137 -4.92 12.14 -1.28
N GLU A 138 -3.84 12.22 -0.50
CA GLU A 138 -2.70 13.08 -0.83
C GLU A 138 -2.02 12.64 -2.13
N GLN A 139 -1.82 11.33 -2.34
CA GLN A 139 -1.27 10.85 -3.61
C GLN A 139 -2.19 11.15 -4.81
N LEU A 140 -3.50 11.11 -4.63
CA LEU A 140 -4.47 11.46 -5.68
C LEU A 140 -4.47 12.98 -5.97
N THR A 141 -4.25 13.81 -4.95
CA THR A 141 -4.22 15.28 -5.06
C THR A 141 -2.93 15.78 -5.72
N ASP A 142 -1.79 15.20 -5.33
CA ASP A 142 -0.48 15.56 -5.88
C ASP A 142 -0.28 15.05 -7.30
N ALA A 143 -1.02 14.02 -7.72
CA ALA A 143 -0.96 13.46 -9.05
C ALA A 143 -1.71 14.35 -10.07
N ASN A 144 -1.17 15.54 -10.33
CA ASN A 144 -1.63 16.40 -11.41
C ASN A 144 -1.00 15.98 -12.75
N ARG A 145 -1.86 15.58 -13.69
CA ARG A 145 -1.63 15.34 -15.14
C ARG A 145 -0.45 14.39 -15.46
N MET A 146 -0.81 13.15 -15.82
CA MET A 146 0.05 12.06 -16.38
C MET A 146 1.12 12.46 -17.41
N LEU A 147 0.99 13.62 -18.06
CA LEU A 147 1.92 14.04 -19.13
C LEU A 147 3.08 14.90 -18.61
N SER A 148 3.26 14.99 -17.29
CA SER A 148 4.49 15.51 -16.69
C SER A 148 5.50 14.37 -16.49
N SER A 149 6.43 14.28 -17.46
CA SER A 149 7.72 13.59 -17.36
C SER A 149 8.39 13.73 -15.98
N PRO A 150 9.38 12.87 -15.67
CA PRO A 150 9.25 11.68 -14.82
C PRO A 150 8.88 12.00 -13.36
N GLY A 151 7.85 11.36 -12.83
CA GLY A 151 7.45 11.55 -11.43
C GLY A 151 5.99 11.27 -11.12
N ASN A 152 5.33 10.36 -11.88
CA ASN A 152 3.95 10.02 -11.56
C ASN A 152 3.89 9.33 -10.18
N ASN A 153 2.88 9.66 -9.37
CA ASN A 153 2.66 9.01 -8.07
C ASN A 153 2.05 7.60 -8.22
N ILE A 154 1.85 7.12 -9.46
CA ILE A 154 1.23 5.81 -9.76
C ILE A 154 2.02 4.64 -9.16
N PRO A 155 3.35 4.52 -9.30
CA PRO A 155 4.11 3.44 -8.67
C PRO A 155 3.99 3.44 -7.15
N LEU A 156 3.94 4.62 -6.52
CA LEU A 156 3.78 4.73 -5.08
C LEU A 156 2.37 4.30 -4.65
N LEU A 157 1.33 4.80 -5.34
CA LEU A 157 -0.05 4.39 -5.14
C LEU A 157 -0.24 2.88 -5.33
N ALA A 158 0.35 2.32 -6.39
CA ALA A 158 0.34 0.88 -6.64
C ALA A 158 0.97 0.11 -5.48
N ARG A 159 2.11 0.59 -4.96
CA ARG A 159 2.78 -0.03 -3.82
C ARG A 159 1.95 0.05 -2.53
N MET A 160 1.31 1.18 -2.27
CA MET A 160 0.39 1.33 -1.13
C MET A 160 -0.80 0.38 -1.23
N VAL A 161 -1.41 0.25 -2.41
CA VAL A 161 -2.54 -0.64 -2.67
C VAL A 161 -2.15 -2.13 -2.58
N THR A 162 -0.95 -2.48 -3.05
CA THR A 162 -0.50 -3.88 -3.14
C THR A 162 0.18 -4.39 -1.88
N GLU A 163 0.81 -3.53 -1.07
CA GLU A 163 1.45 -3.92 0.19
C GLU A 163 0.53 -3.64 1.41
N PRO A 164 0.54 -2.45 2.05
CA PRO A 164 -0.15 -2.23 3.32
C PRO A 164 -1.65 -2.46 3.26
N VAL A 165 -2.29 -2.07 2.15
CA VAL A 165 -3.73 -2.29 2.00
C VAL A 165 -4.07 -3.78 1.84
N SER A 166 -3.22 -4.56 1.17
CA SER A 166 -3.39 -6.03 1.14
C SER A 166 -3.29 -6.63 2.54
N TRP A 167 -2.34 -6.17 3.36
CA TRP A 167 -2.20 -6.63 4.74
C TRP A 167 -3.43 -6.31 5.58
N HIS A 168 -3.97 -5.10 5.45
CA HIS A 168 -5.18 -4.69 6.19
C HIS A 168 -6.40 -5.52 5.80
N LEU A 169 -6.60 -5.76 4.50
CA LEU A 169 -7.66 -6.63 4.01
C LEU A 169 -7.54 -8.06 4.56
N LEU A 170 -6.33 -8.62 4.58
CA LEU A 170 -6.11 -9.96 5.15
C LEU A 170 -6.45 -10.02 6.65
N VAL A 171 -6.16 -8.95 7.40
CA VAL A 171 -6.54 -8.84 8.82
C VAL A 171 -8.06 -8.81 8.96
N ILE A 172 -8.75 -7.94 8.20
CA ILE A 172 -10.23 -7.87 8.16
C ILE A 172 -10.83 -9.25 7.88
N GLN A 173 -10.39 -9.90 6.79
CA GLN A 173 -10.89 -11.21 6.40
C GLN A 173 -10.61 -12.29 7.46
N SER A 174 -9.49 -12.19 8.17
CA SER A 174 -9.20 -13.13 9.25
C SER A 174 -10.15 -12.94 10.43
N CYS A 175 -10.36 -11.69 10.86
CA CYS A 175 -11.33 -11.38 11.91
C CYS A 175 -12.73 -11.88 11.55
N MET A 176 -13.15 -11.67 10.31
CA MET A 176 -14.47 -12.10 9.86
C MET A 176 -14.63 -13.61 9.80
N ARG A 177 -13.63 -14.34 9.30
CA ARG A 177 -13.65 -15.81 9.31
C ARG A 177 -13.69 -16.39 10.73
N ALA A 178 -13.04 -15.73 11.68
CA ALA A 178 -13.04 -16.15 13.08
C ALA A 178 -14.40 -15.96 13.75
N MET A 179 -15.11 -14.89 13.41
CA MET A 179 -16.43 -14.60 13.97
C MET A 179 -17.57 -15.34 13.25
N ALA A 180 -17.34 -15.89 12.05
CA ALA A 180 -18.35 -16.59 11.28
C ALA A 180 -18.78 -17.90 11.98
N PRO A 181 -20.09 -18.24 12.00
CA PRO A 181 -20.58 -19.45 12.64
C PRO A 181 -19.96 -20.69 11.99
N GLN A 182 -19.17 -21.44 12.75
CA GLN A 182 -18.52 -22.67 12.30
C GLN A 182 -19.57 -23.78 12.15
N GLY A 183 -20.12 -23.91 10.94
CA GLY A 183 -21.08 -24.95 10.60
C GLY A 183 -20.44 -26.35 10.63
N LYS A 184 -20.47 -26.99 11.81
CA LYS A 184 -20.54 -28.46 12.08
C LYS A 184 -19.93 -28.80 13.46
N LYS A 185 -20.65 -28.53 14.56
CA LYS A 185 -20.56 -29.37 15.77
C LYS A 185 -21.95 -29.58 16.35
N LYS A 186 -22.49 -30.76 16.09
CA LYS A 186 -23.68 -31.30 16.75
C LYS A 186 -23.26 -31.76 18.16
N LYS A 187 -23.34 -30.90 19.18
CA LYS A 187 -23.32 -31.30 20.60
C LYS A 187 -23.86 -30.18 21.52
N LYS A 188 -24.95 -30.53 22.23
CA LYS A 188 -25.58 -29.99 23.45
C LYS A 188 -25.23 -28.55 23.90
N ASP A 189 -26.29 -27.74 23.92
CA ASP A 189 -26.61 -26.61 24.82
C ASP A 189 -25.47 -26.09 25.72
N GLY A 190 -24.92 -24.95 25.30
CA GLY A 190 -24.25 -23.95 26.13
C GLY A 190 -24.60 -22.56 25.57
N PRO A 191 -24.43 -21.46 26.33
CA PRO A 191 -24.81 -20.13 25.87
C PRO A 191 -24.06 -19.84 24.57
N THR A 192 -24.80 -19.61 23.48
CA THR A 192 -24.22 -19.18 22.21
C THR A 192 -23.41 -17.92 22.48
N GLU A 193 -22.08 -18.01 22.40
CA GLU A 193 -21.20 -16.88 22.62
C GLU A 193 -21.61 -15.75 21.68
N ARG A 194 -22.10 -14.64 22.26
CA ARG A 194 -22.49 -13.48 21.46
C ARG A 194 -21.24 -12.87 20.82
N PRO A 195 -21.29 -12.50 19.54
CA PRO A 195 -20.18 -11.79 18.89
C PRO A 195 -19.89 -10.49 19.64
N ASN A 196 -18.61 -10.10 19.69
CA ASN A 196 -18.17 -8.84 20.30
C ASN A 196 -18.67 -7.64 19.45
N ILE A 197 -19.89 -7.16 19.73
CA ILE A 197 -20.60 -6.14 18.94
C ILE A 197 -19.73 -4.88 18.67
N PRO A 198 -19.03 -4.28 19.65
CA PRO A 198 -18.14 -3.13 19.41
C PRO A 198 -17.02 -3.41 18.41
N GLN A 199 -16.46 -4.62 18.41
CA GLN A 199 -15.39 -5.01 17.50
C GLN A 199 -15.94 -5.24 16.09
N LEU A 200 -17.13 -5.83 15.98
CA LEU A 200 -17.82 -6.01 14.70
C LEU A 200 -18.18 -4.66 14.05
N GLN A 201 -18.66 -3.70 14.85
CA GLN A 201 -18.93 -2.32 14.40
C GLN A 201 -17.65 -1.59 13.93
N SER A 202 -16.53 -1.81 14.63
CA SER A 202 -15.23 -1.23 14.24
C SER A 202 -14.74 -1.80 12.91
N ILE A 203 -14.86 -3.12 12.72
CA ILE A 203 -14.53 -3.79 11.45
C ILE A 203 -15.47 -3.33 10.33
N GLN A 204 -16.78 -3.22 10.58
CA GLN A 204 -17.75 -2.71 9.60
C GLN A 204 -17.38 -1.30 9.14
N SER A 205 -17.03 -0.43 10.10
CA SER A 205 -16.63 0.96 9.83
C SER A 205 -15.34 1.01 9.02
N SER A 206 -14.37 0.15 9.32
CA SER A 206 -13.12 0.03 8.57
C SER A 206 -13.35 -0.47 7.14
N VAL A 207 -14.19 -1.48 6.95
CA VAL A 207 -14.60 -1.97 5.62
C VAL A 207 -15.24 -0.84 4.79
N HIS A 208 -16.13 -0.05 5.40
CA HIS A 208 -16.78 1.07 4.74
C HIS A 208 -15.76 2.16 4.33
N CYS A 209 -14.91 2.58 5.27
CA CYS A 209 -13.86 3.58 5.01
C CYS A 209 -12.93 3.16 3.87
N MET A 210 -12.51 1.90 3.87
CA MET A 210 -11.69 1.33 2.81
C MET A 210 -12.42 1.31 1.47
N ALA A 211 -13.69 0.90 1.45
CA ALA A 211 -14.48 0.86 0.21
C ALA A 211 -14.65 2.25 -0.42
N ASP A 212 -14.90 3.28 0.40
CA ASP A 212 -15.01 4.66 -0.06
C ASP A 212 -13.67 5.19 -0.59
N THR A 213 -12.58 4.91 0.12
CA THR A 213 -11.22 5.27 -0.32
C THR A 213 -10.91 4.65 -1.69
N PHE A 214 -11.23 3.37 -1.90
CA PHE A 214 -11.03 2.70 -3.18
C PHE A 214 -11.91 3.23 -4.30
N ARG A 215 -13.13 3.67 -3.99
CA ARG A 215 -13.99 4.34 -4.98
C ARG A 215 -13.36 5.63 -5.49
N GLY A 216 -12.74 6.41 -4.60
CA GLY A 216 -11.96 7.59 -4.96
C GLY A 216 -10.80 7.26 -5.91
N VAL A 217 -10.05 6.19 -5.60
CA VAL A 217 -8.96 5.70 -6.46
C VAL A 217 -9.48 5.26 -7.83
N GLN A 218 -10.59 4.54 -7.91
CA GLN A 218 -11.18 4.10 -9.18
C GLN A 218 -11.62 5.26 -10.06
N THR A 219 -12.27 6.27 -9.48
CA THR A 219 -12.66 7.48 -10.20
C THR A 219 -11.41 8.17 -10.76
N TRP A 220 -10.40 8.39 -9.92
CA TRP A 220 -9.17 9.03 -10.33
C TRP A 220 -8.42 8.27 -11.44
N LEU A 221 -8.33 6.94 -11.33
CA LEU A 221 -7.69 6.09 -12.37
C LEU A 221 -8.48 6.11 -13.68
N SER A 222 -9.80 6.27 -13.62
CA SER A 222 -10.63 6.35 -14.83
C SER A 222 -10.46 7.72 -15.51
N ASP A 223 -10.36 8.80 -14.74
CA ASP A 223 -10.11 10.15 -15.26
C ASP A 223 -8.71 10.30 -15.90
N GLN A 224 -7.77 9.47 -15.47
CA GLN A 224 -6.42 9.39 -16.03
C GLN A 224 -6.40 8.76 -17.44
N MET A 225 -7.33 7.86 -17.79
CA MET A 225 -7.32 7.16 -19.08
C MET A 225 -7.75 8.08 -20.24
N LYS A 226 -6.82 8.89 -20.76
CA LYS A 226 -7.01 9.65 -22.00
C LYS A 226 -6.92 8.75 -23.24
N PRO A 227 -7.55 9.13 -24.36
CA PRO A 227 -7.28 8.49 -25.65
C PRO A 227 -5.78 8.53 -25.96
N GLU A 228 -5.22 7.40 -26.36
CA GLU A 228 -3.78 7.25 -26.64
C GLU A 228 -3.28 8.30 -27.63
N GLU A 229 -4.06 8.58 -28.68
CA GLU A 229 -3.76 9.58 -29.71
C GLU A 229 -3.60 10.99 -29.12
N GLN A 230 -4.48 11.38 -28.20
CA GLN A 230 -4.41 12.70 -27.55
C GLN A 230 -3.16 12.82 -26.64
N ALA A 231 -2.80 11.75 -25.93
CA ALA A 231 -1.60 11.73 -25.10
C ALA A 231 -0.31 11.78 -25.95
N LEU A 232 -0.30 11.05 -27.07
CA LEU A 232 0.77 11.05 -28.05
C LEU A 232 0.98 12.46 -28.63
N ASP A 233 -0.07 13.12 -29.07
CA ASP A 233 0.00 14.47 -29.65
C ASP A 233 0.59 15.48 -28.67
N ILE A 234 0.14 15.43 -27.40
CA ILE A 234 0.66 16.31 -26.36
C ILE A 234 2.15 16.07 -26.12
N LEU A 235 2.59 14.82 -25.96
CA LEU A 235 4.00 14.51 -25.70
C LEU A 235 4.90 14.82 -26.90
N LEU A 236 4.43 14.53 -28.12
CA LEU A 236 5.17 14.85 -29.34
C LEU A 236 5.31 16.37 -29.53
N SER A 237 4.30 17.16 -29.19
CA SER A 237 4.41 18.62 -29.25
C SER A 237 5.53 19.19 -28.37
N HIS A 238 5.81 18.56 -27.21
CA HIS A 238 6.93 18.94 -26.35
C HIS A 238 8.30 18.57 -26.94
N LEU A 239 8.35 17.54 -27.79
CA LEU A 239 9.58 17.10 -28.45
C LEU A 239 9.85 17.87 -29.76
N GLN A 240 8.80 18.38 -30.40
CA GLN A 240 8.87 19.11 -31.68
C GLN A 240 9.25 20.60 -31.54
N GLY A 241 9.44 21.10 -30.32
CA GLY A 241 9.86 22.48 -30.08
C GLY A 241 11.24 22.80 -30.69
N THR A 242 11.38 24.00 -31.26
CA THR A 242 12.63 24.50 -31.86
C THR A 242 13.71 24.89 -30.84
N SER A 243 13.41 24.80 -29.53
CA SER A 243 14.35 25.10 -28.46
C SER A 243 15.68 24.35 -28.64
N ALA A 244 16.78 25.07 -28.57
CA ALA A 244 18.13 24.50 -28.61
C ALA A 244 18.51 23.75 -27.32
N GLU A 245 17.67 23.82 -26.29
CA GLU A 245 17.86 23.15 -25.01
C GLU A 245 16.65 22.27 -24.67
N GLY A 246 16.91 21.10 -24.09
CA GLY A 246 15.89 20.20 -23.55
C GLY A 246 15.70 18.88 -24.32
N PRO A 247 14.70 18.07 -23.92
CA PRO A 247 14.51 16.71 -24.45
C PRO A 247 14.23 16.66 -25.95
N GLY A 248 13.64 17.71 -26.54
CA GLY A 248 13.40 17.82 -27.98
C GLY A 248 14.69 17.91 -28.82
N GLN A 249 15.79 18.44 -28.28
CA GLN A 249 17.08 18.44 -28.97
C GLN A 249 17.65 17.02 -29.05
N ILE A 250 17.59 16.27 -27.95
CA ILE A 250 18.05 14.87 -27.88
C ILE A 250 17.22 14.01 -28.85
N SER A 251 15.89 14.19 -28.84
CA SER A 251 14.97 13.51 -29.77
C SER A 251 15.38 13.72 -31.23
N ARG A 252 15.62 14.97 -31.62
CA ARG A 252 16.05 15.32 -32.99
C ARG A 252 17.40 14.73 -33.35
N ILE A 253 18.40 14.83 -32.47
CA ILE A 253 19.73 14.22 -32.72
C ILE A 253 19.60 12.72 -32.97
N LEU A 254 18.76 12.02 -32.21
CA LEU A 254 18.55 10.59 -32.37
C LEU A 254 17.78 10.24 -33.65
N ASP A 255 16.77 11.04 -34.02
CA ASP A 255 16.04 10.87 -35.27
C ASP A 255 16.91 11.19 -36.50
N ASP A 256 17.75 12.23 -36.44
CA ASP A 256 18.68 12.57 -37.51
C ASP A 256 19.77 11.49 -37.65
N SER A 257 20.24 10.96 -36.52
CA SER A 257 21.22 9.86 -36.49
C SER A 257 20.65 8.52 -36.95
N SER A 258 19.33 8.31 -36.87
CA SER A 258 18.68 7.13 -37.45
C SER A 258 18.45 7.26 -38.96
N ALA A 259 18.19 8.49 -39.43
CA ALA A 259 18.03 8.79 -40.85
C ALA A 259 19.36 8.77 -41.62
N MET A 260 20.47 9.08 -40.96
CA MET A 260 21.80 9.08 -41.56
C MET A 260 22.55 7.78 -41.29
N ALA A 261 23.13 7.16 -42.34
CA ALA A 261 24.10 6.08 -42.19
C ALA A 261 25.42 6.64 -41.63
N ASN A 262 25.48 6.86 -40.32
CA ASN A 262 26.65 7.41 -39.64
C ASN A 262 27.77 6.36 -39.54
N SER A 263 28.76 6.46 -40.41
CA SER A 263 29.94 5.57 -40.47
C SER A 263 30.87 5.69 -39.26
N GLU A 264 30.75 6.77 -38.48
CA GLU A 264 31.54 6.99 -37.26
C GLU A 264 31.07 6.16 -36.06
N ILE A 265 29.85 5.61 -36.11
CA ILE A 265 29.26 4.87 -35.00
C ILE A 265 29.39 3.37 -35.29
N GLY A 266 29.89 2.59 -34.32
CA GLY A 266 30.11 1.15 -34.50
C GLY A 266 28.82 0.39 -34.89
N GLY A 267 28.95 -0.65 -35.71
CA GLY A 267 27.81 -1.30 -36.39
C GLY A 267 26.65 -1.77 -35.50
N ARG A 268 26.89 -2.13 -34.22
CA ARG A 268 25.81 -2.47 -33.27
C ARG A 268 24.93 -1.28 -32.89
N ILE A 269 25.54 -0.10 -32.76
CA ILE A 269 24.83 1.13 -32.39
C ILE A 269 24.09 1.65 -33.63
N ALA A 270 24.73 1.62 -34.80
CA ALA A 270 24.07 1.95 -36.08
C ALA A 270 22.81 1.10 -36.29
N GLN A 271 22.90 -0.22 -36.13
CA GLN A 271 21.76 -1.13 -36.24
C GLN A 271 20.65 -0.82 -35.20
N SER A 272 21.02 -0.41 -33.99
CA SER A 272 20.03 -0.06 -32.96
C SER A 272 19.32 1.27 -33.29
N LEU A 273 20.06 2.23 -33.85
CA LEU A 273 19.55 3.54 -34.27
C LEU A 273 18.67 3.45 -35.51
N GLU A 274 18.91 2.54 -36.46
CA GLU A 274 18.04 2.35 -37.64
C GLU A 274 16.57 2.11 -37.27
N SER A 275 16.32 1.46 -36.12
CA SER A 275 14.97 1.19 -35.61
C SER A 275 14.37 2.33 -34.77
N TRP A 276 15.14 3.39 -34.52
CA TRP A 276 14.75 4.48 -33.64
C TRP A 276 13.75 5.44 -34.32
N SER A 277 12.72 5.82 -33.56
CA SER A 277 11.95 7.04 -33.84
C SER A 277 11.35 7.59 -32.55
N SER A 278 11.39 8.91 -32.40
CA SER A 278 10.76 9.61 -31.27
C SER A 278 9.27 9.25 -31.12
N ALA A 279 8.54 9.14 -32.24
CA ALA A 279 7.14 8.74 -32.23
C ALA A 279 6.92 7.31 -31.68
N SER A 280 7.75 6.35 -32.06
CA SER A 280 7.66 4.99 -31.52
C SER A 280 8.05 4.92 -30.04
N ALA A 281 9.02 5.72 -29.60
CA ALA A 281 9.43 5.79 -28.20
C ALA A 281 8.31 6.36 -27.33
N VAL A 282 7.71 7.48 -27.73
CA VAL A 282 6.57 8.09 -27.04
C VAL A 282 5.37 7.14 -27.01
N ARG A 283 5.06 6.47 -28.12
CA ARG A 283 3.98 5.46 -28.17
C ARG A 283 4.19 4.33 -27.18
N ARG A 284 5.41 3.81 -27.07
CA ARG A 284 5.75 2.78 -26.08
C ARG A 284 5.59 3.27 -24.64
N ILE A 285 5.95 4.52 -24.36
CA ILE A 285 5.79 5.13 -23.03
C ILE A 285 4.30 5.26 -22.68
N VAL A 286 3.50 5.86 -23.55
CA VAL A 286 2.05 6.03 -23.35
C VAL A 286 1.36 4.66 -23.21
N GLY A 287 1.70 3.70 -24.07
CA GLY A 287 1.17 2.34 -23.99
C GLY A 287 1.51 1.65 -22.67
N ALA A 288 2.75 1.76 -22.20
CA ALA A 288 3.17 1.19 -20.92
C ALA A 288 2.46 1.85 -19.72
N GLU A 289 2.24 3.17 -19.78
CA GLU A 289 1.52 3.90 -18.75
C GLU A 289 0.04 3.48 -18.69
N ASN A 290 -0.64 3.45 -19.84
CA ASN A 290 -2.02 2.97 -19.94
C ASN A 290 -2.18 1.54 -19.43
N GLN A 291 -1.24 0.65 -19.77
CA GLN A 291 -1.23 -0.72 -19.27
C GLN A 291 -1.07 -0.75 -17.74
N THR A 292 -0.18 0.08 -17.18
CA THR A 292 0.04 0.16 -15.73
C THR A 292 -1.22 0.63 -15.00
N ILE A 293 -1.90 1.65 -15.54
CA ILE A 293 -3.16 2.16 -14.99
C ILE A 293 -4.25 1.09 -15.06
N ALA A 294 -4.37 0.39 -16.19
CA ALA A 294 -5.35 -0.67 -16.37
C ALA A 294 -5.14 -1.83 -15.37
N GLU A 295 -3.91 -2.27 -15.16
CA GLU A 295 -3.59 -3.31 -14.16
C GLU A 295 -3.83 -2.83 -12.73
N LEU A 296 -3.45 -1.60 -12.39
CA LEU A 296 -3.73 -1.04 -11.07
C LEU A 296 -5.24 -0.92 -10.81
N LYS A 297 -6.00 -0.45 -11.81
CA LYS A 297 -7.47 -0.38 -11.75
C LYS A 297 -8.07 -1.76 -11.50
N LYS A 298 -7.61 -2.78 -12.22
CA LYS A 298 -8.05 -4.18 -12.02
C LYS A 298 -7.78 -4.68 -10.60
N ILE A 299 -6.62 -4.34 -10.00
CA ILE A 299 -6.32 -4.67 -8.60
C ILE A 299 -7.29 -3.96 -7.66
N CYS A 300 -7.51 -2.66 -7.85
CA CYS A 300 -8.46 -1.87 -7.04
C CYS A 300 -9.90 -2.43 -7.15
N ASP A 301 -10.35 -2.76 -8.36
CA ASP A 301 -11.67 -3.35 -8.61
C ASP A 301 -11.83 -4.68 -7.87
N SER A 302 -10.79 -5.53 -7.90
CA SER A 302 -10.81 -6.81 -7.19
C SER A 302 -10.90 -6.62 -5.67
N LYS A 303 -10.16 -5.64 -5.11
CA LYS A 303 -10.18 -5.34 -3.68
C LYS A 303 -11.50 -4.72 -3.23
N LEU A 304 -12.08 -3.84 -4.04
CA LEU A 304 -13.39 -3.26 -3.76
C LEU A 304 -14.50 -4.32 -3.76
N LYS A 305 -14.48 -5.23 -4.75
CA LYS A 305 -15.42 -6.37 -4.78
C LYS A 305 -15.33 -7.22 -3.51
N LEU A 306 -14.11 -7.49 -3.05
CA LEU A 306 -13.86 -8.21 -1.80
C LEU A 306 -14.46 -7.45 -0.61
N LEU A 307 -14.16 -6.15 -0.47
CA LEU A 307 -14.71 -5.31 0.61
C LEU A 307 -16.24 -5.27 0.62
N ILE A 308 -16.89 -5.19 -0.54
CA ILE A 308 -18.35 -5.21 -0.65
C ILE A 308 -18.92 -6.56 -0.19
N SER A 309 -18.26 -7.67 -0.55
CA SER A 309 -18.64 -9.02 -0.09
C SER A 309 -18.49 -9.15 1.43
N GLU A 310 -17.40 -8.61 1.99
CA GLU A 310 -17.17 -8.60 3.42
C GLU A 310 -18.23 -7.72 4.14
N LEU A 311 -18.57 -6.55 3.61
CA LEU A 311 -19.60 -5.68 4.19
C LEU A 311 -20.97 -6.38 4.29
N ALA A 312 -21.36 -7.12 3.25
CA ALA A 312 -22.58 -7.91 3.24
C ALA A 312 -22.56 -9.00 4.33
N SER A 313 -21.42 -9.66 4.51
CA SER A 313 -21.23 -10.71 5.51
C SER A 313 -21.26 -10.15 6.94
N VAL A 314 -20.58 -9.02 7.20
CA VAL A 314 -20.62 -8.35 8.51
C VAL A 314 -22.04 -7.92 8.86
N SER A 315 -22.76 -7.33 7.90
CA SER A 315 -24.13 -6.86 8.12
C SER A 315 -25.08 -8.01 8.46
N ALA A 316 -24.90 -9.16 7.81
CA ALA A 316 -25.67 -10.38 8.11
C ALA A 316 -25.37 -10.96 9.51
N MET A 317 -24.20 -10.68 10.08
CA MET A 317 -23.84 -11.14 11.44
C MET A 317 -24.35 -10.20 12.55
N MET A 318 -24.75 -8.99 12.19
CA MET A 318 -25.34 -8.01 13.13
C MET A 318 -26.86 -8.14 13.29
N HIS A 319 -27.52 -8.85 12.37
CA HIS A 319 -28.97 -9.07 12.32
C HIS A 319 -29.32 -10.52 12.67
#